data_AF-A0A3D4Z2P2-F1
#
_entry.id   AF-A0A3D4Z2P2-F1
#
_cell.length_a   1.000
_cell.length_b   1.000
_cell.length_c   1.000
_cell.angle_alpha   90.00
_cell.angle_beta   90.00
_cell.angle_gamma   90.00
#
_symmetry.space_group_name_H-M   'P 1'
#
loop_
_entity.id
_entity.type
_entity.pdbx_description
1 polymer ?
#
loop_
_entity_poly.entity_id
_entity_poly.type
_entity_poly.pdbx_seq_one_letter_code
_entity_poly.pdbx_strand_id
1 'polypeptide(L)' 'MSLTIPPDDERRLESLKKTLGARSKVEVLRRALDSLEENIVREKQIQRWRQATLLAAPQSAKINREFHRARF' A
#
# COMPACT_ATOMS: atom_id res chain seq x y z
N MET A 1 -19.04 11.76 -19.18
CA MET A 1 -19.02 12.44 -17.87
C MET A 1 -17.72 13.25 -17.79
N SER A 2 -17.77 14.57 -17.67
CA SER A 2 -16.55 15.40 -17.53
C SER A 2 -16.25 15.64 -16.06
N LEU A 3 -14.99 15.45 -15.66
CA LEU A 3 -14.48 15.83 -14.36
C LEU A 3 -13.81 17.20 -14.47
N THR A 4 -14.22 18.16 -13.65
CA THR A 4 -13.52 19.44 -13.54
C THR A 4 -12.43 19.33 -12.50
N ILE A 5 -11.19 19.59 -12.90
CA ILE A 5 -10.01 19.50 -12.04
C ILE A 5 -9.55 20.92 -11.68
N PRO A 6 -9.17 21.20 -10.42
CA PRO A 6 -8.60 22.48 -10.05
C PRO A 6 -7.33 22.82 -10.86
N PRO A 7 -7.03 24.10 -11.15
CA PRO A 7 -5.88 24.49 -11.95
C PRO A 7 -4.53 23.95 -11.43
N ASP A 8 -4.40 23.80 -10.12
CA ASP A 8 -3.18 23.31 -9.47
C ASP A 8 -2.96 21.82 -9.70
N ASP A 9 -4.03 21.05 -9.58
CA ASP A 9 -4.02 19.61 -9.88
C ASP A 9 -3.81 19.37 -11.37
N GLU A 10 -4.35 20.23 -12.24
CA GLU A 10 -4.12 20.17 -13.68
C GLU A 10 -2.63 20.39 -14.02
N ARG A 11 -1.97 21.35 -13.35
CA ARG A 11 -0.52 21.59 -13.47
C ARG A 11 0.29 20.39 -12.97
N ARG A 12 -0.11 19.81 -11.85
CA ARG A 12 0.52 18.59 -11.31
C ARG A 12 0.37 17.41 -12.26
N LEU A 13 -0.79 17.25 -12.88
CA LEU A 13 -1.08 16.18 -13.84
C LEU A 13 -0.25 16.32 -15.12
N GLU A 14 -0.04 17.54 -15.61
CA GLU A 14 0.89 17.81 -16.72
C GLU A 14 2.34 17.50 -16.37
N SER A 15 2.78 17.86 -15.14
CA SER A 15 4.12 17.52 -14.68
C SER A 15 4.33 16.01 -14.64
N LEU A 16 3.38 15.28 -14.03
CA LEU A 16 3.42 13.82 -13.95
C LEU A 16 3.36 13.15 -15.32
N LYS A 17 2.56 13.67 -16.25
CA LYS A 17 2.53 13.19 -17.64
C LYS A 17 3.91 13.24 -18.28
N LYS A 18 4.64 14.34 -18.11
CA LYS A 18 6.01 14.49 -18.63
C LYS A 18 6.98 13.53 -17.95
N THR A 19 6.97 13.48 -16.61
CA THR A 19 7.88 12.62 -15.83
C THR A 19 7.68 11.14 -16.13
N LEU A 20 6.44 10.70 -16.31
CA LEU A 20 6.09 9.28 -16.52
C LEU A 20 6.08 8.87 -18.01
N GLY A 21 6.38 9.81 -18.93
CA GLY A 21 6.29 9.59 -20.36
C GLY A 21 4.89 9.17 -20.83
N ALA A 22 3.84 9.62 -20.14
CA ALA A 22 2.47 9.23 -20.45
C ALA A 22 1.95 9.98 -21.69
N ARG A 23 1.15 9.29 -22.51
CA ARG A 23 0.60 9.82 -23.77
C ARG A 23 -0.48 10.87 -23.50
N SER A 24 -1.18 10.78 -22.38
CA SER A 24 -2.27 11.70 -22.02
C SER A 24 -2.43 11.86 -20.51
N LYS A 25 -3.12 12.92 -20.09
CA LYS A 25 -3.56 13.11 -18.68
C LYS A 25 -4.45 11.97 -18.20
N VAL A 26 -5.32 11.46 -19.08
CA VAL A 26 -6.20 10.33 -18.79
C VAL A 26 -5.38 9.07 -18.47
N GLU A 27 -4.28 8.85 -19.18
CA GLU A 27 -3.38 7.73 -18.87
C GLU A 27 -2.72 7.88 -17.50
N VAL A 28 -2.30 9.10 -17.14
CA VAL A 28 -1.78 9.37 -15.79
C VAL A 28 -2.83 9.08 -14.72
N LEU A 29 -4.08 9.53 -14.93
CA LEU A 29 -5.18 9.26 -14.02
C LEU A 29 -5.46 7.76 -13.88
N ARG A 30 -5.45 6.99 -14.98
CA ARG A 30 -5.61 5.52 -14.93
C ARG A 30 -4.52 4.86 -14.10
N ARG A 31 -3.25 5.17 -14.39
CA ARG A 31 -2.11 4.63 -13.62
C ARG A 31 -2.20 5.01 -12.13
N ALA A 32 -2.67 6.22 -11.82
CA ALA A 32 -2.87 6.65 -10.44
C ALA A 32 -3.99 5.86 -9.74
N LEU A 33 -5.08 5.57 -10.44
CA LEU A 33 -6.17 4.73 -9.93
C LEU A 33 -5.69 3.28 -9.71
N ASP A 34 -5.00 2.69 -10.68
CA ASP A 34 -4.43 1.34 -10.57
C ASP A 34 -3.51 1.25 -9.33
N SER A 35 -2.62 2.24 -9.16
CA SER A 35 -1.73 2.30 -8.00
C SER A 35 -2.50 2.46 -6.68
N LEU A 36 -3.59 3.22 -6.66
CA LEU A 36 -4.43 3.38 -5.47
C LEU A 36 -5.12 2.07 -5.10
N GLU A 37 -5.65 1.34 -6.08
CA GLU A 37 -6.27 0.03 -5.88
C GLU A 37 -5.29 -0.99 -5.31
N GLU A 38 -4.07 -1.05 -5.88
CA GLU A 38 -2.99 -1.90 -5.38
C GLU A 38 -2.61 -1.56 -3.93
N ASN A 39 -2.50 -0.26 -3.61
CA ASN A 39 -2.19 0.19 -2.25
C ASN A 39 -3.27 -0.21 -1.25
N ILE A 40 -4.55 -0.10 -1.61
CA ILE A 40 -5.67 -0.55 -0.76
C ILE A 40 -5.56 -2.05 -0.47
N VAL A 41 -5.25 -2.86 -1.49
CA VAL A 41 -5.07 -4.32 -1.31
C VAL A 41 -3.89 -4.60 -0.38
N ARG A 42 -2.76 -3.92 -0.61
CA ARG A 42 -1.55 -4.07 0.20
C ARG A 42 -1.79 -3.69 1.66
N GLU A 43 -2.45 -2.56 1.92
CA GLU A 43 -2.79 -2.13 3.28
C GLU A 43 -3.69 -3.14 3.98
N LYS A 44 -4.73 -3.65 3.30
CA LYS A 44 -5.58 -4.71 3.86
C LYS A 44 -4.79 -5.95 4.23
N GLN A 45 -3.86 -6.38 3.38
CA GLN A 45 -2.99 -7.52 3.68
C GLN A 45 -2.11 -7.24 4.89
N ILE A 46 -1.44 -6.09 4.95
CA ILE A 46 -0.60 -5.70 6.09
C ILE A 46 -1.40 -5.73 7.39
N GLN A 47 -2.63 -5.19 7.39
CA GLN A 47 -3.48 -5.23 8.58
C GLN A 47 -3.86 -6.66 8.98
N ARG A 48 -4.19 -7.53 8.02
CA ARG A 48 -4.45 -8.95 8.30
C ARG A 48 -3.25 -9.64 8.94
N TRP A 49 -2.05 -9.45 8.39
CA TRP A 49 -0.81 -10.00 8.93
C TRP A 49 -0.49 -9.44 10.32
N ARG A 50 -0.76 -8.16 10.55
CA ARG A 50 -0.61 -7.54 11.87
C ARG A 50 -1.51 -8.20 12.91
N GLN A 51 -2.78 -8.42 12.57
CA GLN A 51 -3.73 -9.10 13.46
C GLN A 51 -3.31 -10.54 13.73
N ALA A 52 -2.94 -11.30 12.70
CA ALA A 52 -2.46 -12.67 12.86
C ALA A 52 -1.21 -12.76 13.76
N THR A 53 -0.27 -11.83 13.57
CA THR A 53 0.94 -11.73 14.41
C THR A 53 0.58 -11.43 15.87
N LEU A 54 -0.35 -10.50 16.13
CA LEU A 54 -0.78 -10.18 17.50
C LEU A 54 -1.39 -11.40 18.21
N LEU A 55 -2.14 -12.23 17.49
CA LEU A 55 -2.72 -13.46 18.03
C LEU A 55 -1.65 -14.53 18.30
N ALA A 56 -0.70 -14.71 17.38
CA ALA A 56 0.32 -15.76 17.48
C ALA A 56 1.49 -15.40 18.41
N ALA A 57 1.83 -14.12 18.55
CA ALA A 57 3.04 -13.66 19.24
C ALA A 57 3.15 -14.14 20.70
N PRO A 58 2.09 -14.13 21.54
CA PRO A 58 2.19 -14.60 22.92
C PRO A 58 2.55 -16.09 23.02
N GLN A 59 1.96 -16.92 22.16
CA GLN A 59 2.20 -18.36 22.13
C GLN A 59 3.60 -18.67 21.61
N SER A 60 4.02 -18.02 20.51
CA SER A 60 5.39 -18.11 20.00
C SER A 60 6.42 -17.69 21.05
N ALA A 61 6.17 -16.60 21.77
CA ALA A 61 7.06 -16.13 22.84
C ALA A 61 7.11 -17.08 24.04
N LYS A 62 6.02 -17.81 24.34
CA LYS A 62 6.00 -18.85 25.39
C LYS A 62 6.86 -20.04 24.97
N ILE A 63 6.61 -20.60 23.79
CA ILE A 63 7.36 -21.76 23.26
C ILE A 63 8.85 -21.43 23.16
N ASN A 64 9.20 -20.25 22.64
CA ASN A 64 10.59 -19.85 22.52
C ASN A 64 11.29 -19.76 23.89
N ARG A 65 10.61 -19.23 24.91
CA ARG A 65 11.14 -19.20 26.30
C ARG A 65 11.33 -20.60 26.86
N GLU A 66 10.39 -21.51 26.62
CA GLU A 66 10.49 -22.92 27.07
C GLU A 66 11.65 -23.64 26.39
N PHE A 67 11.83 -23.45 25.09
CA PHE A 67 12.97 -24.00 24.35
C PHE A 67 14.31 -23.52 24.90
N HIS A 68 14.46 -22.22 25.17
CA HIS A 68 15.68 -21.68 25.76
C HIS A 68 15.95 -22.18 27.17
N ARG A 69 14.90 -22.50 27.95
CA ARG A 69 15.03 -23.07 29.31
C ARG A 69 15.39 -24.55 29.30
N ALA A 70 14.90 -25.32 28.33
CA ALA A 70 15.16 -26.76 28.23
C ALA A 70 16.54 -27.11 27.67
N ARG A 71 17.28 -26.12 27.14
CA ARG A 71 18.61 -26.30 26.52
C ARG A 71 19.78 -26.15 27.51
N PHE A 72 19.50 -26.02 28.81
CA PHE A 72 20.48 -25.95 29.90
C PHE A 72 20.08 -26.90 31.03
#